data_AF-T0TWK0-F1
#
_entry.id   AF-T0TWK0-F1
#
_cell.length_a   1.000
_cell.length_b   1.000
_cell.length_c   1.000
_cell.angle_alpha   90.00
_cell.angle_beta   90.00
_cell.angle_gamma   90.00
#
_symmetry.space_group_name_H-M   'P 1'
#
loop_
_entity.id
_entity.type
_entity.pdbx_description
1 polymer ?
#
loop_
_entity_poly.entity_id
_entity_poly.type
_entity_poly.pdbx_seq_one_letter_code
_entity_poly.pdbx_strand_id
1 'polypeptide(L)'
;MSKRFLLLLLVPILFIGSQAASIEQSESSQTMAHPSELYFSSIPANPNVYRKISVFSDPQLKKAKGEILPNTPFTIEQLFVNDEGKAVFKIVDKGYVLADSSVIFSDVVQETQEKNKTCG
;
A
#
# COMPACT_ATOMS: atom_id res chain seq x y z
N MET A 1 -58.02 16.73 -30.28
CA MET A 1 -58.42 15.50 -31.01
C MET A 1 -57.31 14.48 -30.88
N SER A 2 -57.61 13.29 -30.38
CA SER A 2 -56.73 12.13 -30.38
C SER A 2 -56.99 11.30 -31.64
N LYS A 3 -55.93 10.83 -32.32
CA LYS A 3 -55.87 9.46 -32.86
C LYS A 3 -54.43 9.09 -33.23
N ARG A 4 -54.02 7.93 -32.73
CA ARG A 4 -52.77 7.23 -33.05
C ARG A 4 -52.99 6.34 -34.28
N PHE A 5 -51.89 6.01 -34.96
CA PHE A 5 -51.53 4.79 -35.71
C PHE A 5 -50.94 5.14 -37.10
N LEU A 6 -49.93 4.49 -37.69
CA LEU A 6 -48.78 3.64 -37.33
C LEU A 6 -48.33 2.98 -38.67
N LEU A 7 -47.02 2.75 -38.85
CA LEU A 7 -46.32 1.92 -39.88
C LEU A 7 -46.30 2.50 -41.33
N LEU A 8 -45.27 2.34 -42.17
CA LEU A 8 -44.02 1.57 -42.20
C LEU A 8 -43.16 2.03 -43.39
N LEU A 9 -41.84 2.10 -43.21
CA LEU A 9 -40.83 1.70 -44.22
C LEU A 9 -39.46 1.69 -43.49
N LEU A 10 -38.97 0.54 -43.00
CA LEU A 10 -37.95 -0.30 -43.67
C LEU A 10 -36.81 0.57 -44.22
N VAL A 11 -35.58 0.56 -43.71
CA VAL A 11 -34.61 -0.56 -43.62
C VAL A 11 -33.49 -0.18 -42.63
N PRO A 12 -32.87 -1.14 -41.89
CA PRO A 12 -31.75 -0.85 -41.01
C PRO A 12 -30.48 -0.55 -41.82
N ILE A 13 -29.88 0.63 -41.62
CA ILE A 13 -28.47 0.81 -41.95
C ILE A 13 -27.71 0.72 -40.64
N LEU A 14 -27.14 -0.46 -40.42
CA LEU A 14 -26.06 -0.67 -39.47
C LEU A 14 -24.86 0.17 -39.93
N PHE A 15 -24.84 1.45 -39.55
CA PHE A 15 -23.62 2.24 -39.62
C PHE A 15 -22.75 1.85 -38.42
N ILE A 16 -21.93 0.83 -38.63
CA ILE A 16 -20.79 0.54 -37.77
C ILE A 16 -19.78 1.65 -38.01
N GLY A 17 -19.90 2.73 -37.25
CA GLY A 17 -18.85 3.72 -37.06
C GLY A 17 -18.10 3.38 -35.80
N SER A 18 -17.05 2.56 -35.90
CA SER A 18 -16.09 2.35 -34.81
C SER A 18 -15.30 3.64 -34.60
N GLN A 19 -15.78 4.51 -33.72
CA GLN A 19 -14.95 5.57 -33.15
C GLN A 19 -14.47 5.09 -31.78
N ALA A 20 -13.39 4.30 -31.81
CA ALA A 20 -12.54 4.14 -30.66
C ALA A 20 -11.77 5.44 -30.47
N ALA A 21 -12.14 6.23 -29.46
CA ALA A 21 -11.25 7.22 -28.88
C ALA A 21 -11.62 7.33 -27.40
N SER A 22 -10.69 6.86 -26.58
CA SER A 22 -10.72 6.78 -25.13
C SER A 22 -11.37 8.00 -24.49
N ILE A 23 -12.47 7.81 -23.77
CA ILE A 23 -12.85 8.76 -22.71
C ILE A 23 -11.76 8.58 -21.66
N GLU A 24 -10.79 9.49 -21.61
CA GLU A 24 -9.94 9.63 -20.43
C GLU A 24 -10.81 10.21 -19.32
N GLN A 25 -11.60 9.32 -18.73
CA GLN A 25 -12.17 9.53 -17.42
C GLN A 25 -10.96 9.60 -16.51
N SER A 26 -10.54 10.83 -16.22
CA SER A 26 -9.69 11.14 -15.09
C SER A 26 -10.55 10.88 -13.86
N GLU A 27 -10.75 9.59 -13.56
CA GLU A 27 -10.84 9.16 -12.18
C GLU A 27 -9.58 9.70 -11.53
N SER A 28 -9.74 10.80 -10.80
CA SER A 28 -8.98 10.98 -9.58
C SER A 28 -9.25 9.72 -8.77
N SER A 29 -8.46 8.67 -9.06
CA SER A 29 -8.22 7.61 -8.14
C SER A 29 -7.65 8.32 -6.93
N GLN A 30 -8.54 8.67 -6.01
CA GLN A 30 -8.20 8.57 -4.61
C GLN A 30 -7.90 7.09 -4.41
N THR A 31 -6.71 6.68 -4.85
CA THR A 31 -6.05 5.49 -4.36
C THR A 31 -6.00 5.76 -2.87
N MET A 32 -7.00 5.25 -2.14
CA MET A 32 -6.77 4.93 -0.75
C MET A 32 -5.59 3.99 -0.81
N ALA A 33 -4.40 4.52 -0.53
CA ALA A 33 -3.18 3.76 -0.45
C ALA A 33 -3.54 2.51 0.33
N HIS A 34 -3.51 1.36 -0.36
CA HIS A 34 -3.78 0.10 0.30
C HIS A 34 -2.73 0.02 1.41
N PRO A 35 -3.04 -0.37 2.67
CA PRO A 35 -2.05 -0.36 3.75
C PRO A 35 -0.72 -1.08 3.45
N SER A 36 -0.66 -1.86 2.37
CA SER A 36 0.57 -2.40 1.78
C SER A 36 1.54 -1.36 1.18
N GLU A 37 1.10 -0.12 0.90
CA GLU A 37 1.98 0.99 0.48
C GLU A 37 2.67 1.66 1.68
N LEU A 38 2.30 1.30 2.91
CA LEU A 38 2.92 1.81 4.13
C LEU A 38 4.07 0.88 4.56
N TYR A 39 5.23 1.17 3.98
CA TYR A 39 6.58 1.07 4.57
C TYR A 39 7.22 -0.28 4.92
N PHE A 40 6.51 -1.39 5.00
CA PHE A 40 7.12 -2.74 4.97
C PHE A 40 6.17 -3.72 4.30
N SER A 41 6.56 -4.28 3.14
CA SER A 41 5.78 -5.31 2.45
C SER A 41 5.84 -6.68 3.15
N SER A 42 6.81 -6.86 4.03
CA SER A 42 7.06 -8.08 4.81
C SER A 42 7.89 -7.77 6.06
N ILE A 43 7.92 -8.71 7.01
CA ILE A 43 8.78 -8.63 8.19
C ILE A 43 10.25 -8.77 7.76
N PRO A 44 11.15 -7.83 8.10
CA PRO A 44 12.58 -7.99 7.86
C PRO A 44 13.15 -9.18 8.63
N ALA A 45 14.01 -9.98 7.99
CA ALA A 45 14.63 -11.14 8.64
C ALA A 45 15.76 -10.74 9.60
N ASN A 46 16.49 -9.66 9.30
CA ASN A 46 17.54 -9.10 10.16
C ASN A 46 17.36 -7.59 10.41
N PRO A 47 16.38 -7.19 11.24
CA PRO A 47 16.11 -5.78 11.48
C PRO A 47 17.25 -5.15 12.30
N ASN A 48 17.66 -3.95 11.91
CA ASN A 48 18.61 -3.13 12.65
C ASN A 48 18.13 -1.67 12.69
N VAL A 49 18.60 -0.92 13.69
CA VAL A 49 18.35 0.52 13.85
C VAL A 49 19.66 1.29 13.88
N TYR A 50 19.69 2.48 13.27
CA TYR A 50 20.87 3.36 13.31
C TYR A 50 20.75 4.46 14.39
N ARG A 51 19.54 4.70 14.90
CA ARG A 51 19.29 5.59 16.04
C ARG A 51 18.47 4.87 17.09
N LYS A 52 18.53 5.37 18.31
CA LYS A 52 17.76 4.88 19.43
C LYS A 52 16.27 4.98 19.17
N ILE A 53 15.52 3.91 19.43
CA ILE A 53 14.06 3.89 19.31
C ILE A 53 13.40 3.41 20.61
N SER A 54 12.18 3.86 20.86
CA SER A 54 11.41 3.48 22.04
C SER A 54 10.72 2.13 21.85
N VAL A 55 10.73 1.32 22.91
CA VAL A 55 9.93 0.09 23.05
C VAL A 55 8.78 0.37 23.99
N PHE A 56 7.58 -0.05 23.59
CA PHE A 56 6.35 0.13 24.33
C PHE A 56 5.84 -1.21 24.90
N SER A 57 5.09 -1.12 25.99
CA SER A 57 4.44 -2.26 26.64
C SER A 57 3.05 -2.57 26.09
N ASP A 58 2.48 -1.66 25.30
CA ASP A 58 1.15 -1.79 24.71
C ASP A 58 1.19 -1.58 23.18
N PRO A 59 0.28 -2.23 22.43
CA PRO A 59 0.21 -2.12 20.97
C PRO A 59 -0.21 -0.73 20.46
N GLN A 60 -0.75 0.12 21.33
CA GLN A 60 -1.13 1.49 20.98
C GLN A 60 0.04 2.47 21.11
N LEU A 61 1.23 1.98 21.50
CA LEU A 61 2.45 2.78 21.66
C LEU A 61 2.32 3.91 22.69
N LYS A 62 1.55 3.71 23.77
CA LYS A 62 1.26 4.75 24.77
C LYS A 62 2.14 4.68 26.02
N LYS A 63 2.66 3.50 26.35
CA LYS A 63 3.40 3.22 27.58
C LYS A 63 4.80 2.73 27.24
N ALA A 64 5.75 3.66 27.20
CA ALA A 64 7.16 3.34 27.03
C ALA A 64 7.62 2.38 28.13
N LYS A 65 8.40 1.36 27.73
CA LYS A 65 8.93 0.28 28.56
C LYS A 65 10.46 0.25 28.53
N GLY A 66 11.06 0.68 27.42
CA GLY A 66 12.50 0.64 27.23
C GLY A 66 12.89 1.22 25.88
N GLU A 67 14.09 0.87 25.42
CA GLU A 67 14.69 1.40 24.20
C GLU A 67 15.50 0.30 23.49
N ILE A 68 15.60 0.39 22.16
CA ILE A 68 16.57 -0.38 21.36
C ILE A 68 17.65 0.61 20.92
N LEU A 69 18.90 0.26 21.24
CA LEU A 69 20.08 1.04 20.84
C LEU A 69 20.52 0.63 19.43
N PRO A 70 21.29 1.48 18.72
CA PRO A 70 21.87 1.11 17.44
C PRO A 70 22.65 -0.20 17.49
N ASN A 71 22.56 -1.00 16.41
CA ASN A 71 23.23 -2.30 16.30
C ASN A 71 22.86 -3.32 17.38
N THR A 72 21.74 -3.10 18.08
CA THR A 72 21.19 -4.08 19.01
C THR A 72 20.26 -5.02 18.24
N PRO A 73 20.53 -6.33 18.20
CA PRO A 73 19.68 -7.28 17.50
C PRO A 73 18.31 -7.39 18.19
N PHE A 74 17.26 -7.51 17.40
CA PHE A 74 15.90 -7.82 17.87
C PHE A 74 15.15 -8.62 16.82
N THR A 75 14.08 -9.31 17.24
CA THR A 75 13.26 -10.14 16.35
C THR A 75 11.84 -9.61 16.31
N ILE A 76 11.33 -9.41 15.09
CA ILE A 76 9.95 -9.01 14.83
C ILE A 76 9.11 -10.29 14.70
N GLU A 77 8.04 -10.37 15.49
CA GLU A 77 7.08 -11.48 15.48
C GLU A 77 5.90 -11.19 14.56
N GLN A 78 5.39 -9.95 14.57
CA GLN A 78 4.18 -9.57 13.83
C GLN A 78 4.26 -8.11 13.36
N LEU A 79 3.66 -7.82 12.22
CA LEU A 79 3.40 -6.46 11.70
C LEU A 79 1.88 -6.27 11.59
N PHE A 80 1.36 -5.17 12.16
CA PHE A 80 -0.06 -4.81 12.08
C PHE A 80 -0.24 -3.30 12.19
N VAL A 81 -1.47 -2.83 11.96
CA VAL A 81 -1.86 -1.42 12.16
C VAL A 81 -2.69 -1.31 13.43
N ASN A 82 -2.35 -0.37 14.31
CA ASN A 82 -3.09 -0.14 15.56
C ASN A 82 -4.32 0.77 15.37
N ASP A 83 -5.04 1.05 16.46
CA ASP A 83 -6.31 1.79 16.43
C ASP A 83 -6.11 3.27 16.02
N GLU A 84 -4.88 3.78 16.13
CA GLU A 84 -4.48 5.12 15.70
C GLU A 84 -3.96 5.16 14.25
N GLY A 85 -4.05 4.05 13.51
CA GLY A 85 -3.58 3.96 12.13
C GLY A 85 -2.05 3.88 11.99
N LYS A 86 -1.32 3.60 13.07
CA LYS A 86 0.14 3.46 13.05
C LYS A 86 0.53 2.01 12.76
N ALA A 87 1.51 1.80 11.89
CA ALA A 87 2.12 0.49 11.69
C ALA A 87 3.00 0.13 12.90
N VAL A 88 2.83 -1.07 13.43
CA VAL A 88 3.46 -1.54 14.68
C VAL A 88 4.09 -2.90 14.45
N PHE A 89 5.34 -3.04 14.90
CA PHE A 89 5.97 -4.33 15.07
C PHE A 89 5.77 -4.83 16.50
N LYS A 90 5.27 -6.05 16.65
CA LYS A 90 5.41 -6.82 17.88
C LYS A 90 6.77 -7.51 17.85
N ILE A 91 7.53 -7.42 18.93
CA ILE A 91 8.84 -8.08 19.07
C ILE A 91 8.76 -9.22 20.10
N VAL A 92 9.59 -10.24 19.92
CA VAL A 92 9.56 -11.50 20.72
C VAL A 92 9.58 -11.25 22.24
N ASP A 93 10.25 -10.20 22.71
CA ASP A 93 10.33 -9.82 24.14
C ASP A 93 9.07 -9.12 24.69
N LYS A 94 7.91 -9.39 24.06
CA LYS A 94 6.58 -8.83 24.40
C LYS A 94 6.61 -7.29 24.43
N GLY A 95 7.36 -6.70 23.51
CA GLY A 95 7.42 -5.27 23.29
C GLY A 95 6.72 -4.89 21.98
N TYR A 96 6.46 -3.60 21.83
CA TYR A 96 5.93 -3.03 20.61
C TYR A 96 6.83 -1.86 20.18
N VAL A 97 7.11 -1.75 18.90
CA VAL A 97 7.85 -0.61 18.33
C VAL A 97 7.09 -0.07 17.13
N LEU A 98 7.23 1.23 16.88
CA LEU A 98 6.73 1.84 15.65
C LEU A 98 7.46 1.23 14.45
N ALA A 99 6.73 0.77 13.44
CA ALA A 99 7.30 0.31 12.19
C ALA A 99 7.67 1.52 11.31
N ASP A 100 8.75 2.19 11.69
CA ASP A 100 9.28 3.39 11.01
C ASP A 100 10.51 3.00 10.18
N SER A 101 10.31 2.92 8.86
CA SER A 101 11.37 2.63 7.89
C SER A 101 12.47 3.70 7.84
N SER A 102 12.18 4.91 8.35
CA SER A 102 13.19 5.95 8.46
C SER A 102 14.23 5.58 9.51
N VAL A 103 14.00 4.57 10.35
CA VAL A 103 14.92 4.11 11.41
C VAL A 103 15.24 2.64 11.39
N ILE A 104 14.28 1.80 10.99
CA ILE A 104 14.42 0.35 10.93
C ILE A 104 14.73 -0.03 9.49
N PHE A 105 15.85 -0.73 9.29
CA PHE A 105 16.21 -1.23 7.97
C PHE A 105 15.33 -2.43 7.57
N SER A 106 14.85 -2.40 6.33
CA SER A 106 14.38 -3.59 5.63
C SER A 106 15.56 -4.22 4.91
N ASP A 107 15.67 -5.54 5.00
CA ASP A 107 16.59 -6.36 4.21
C ASP A 107 16.04 -6.69 2.81
N VAL A 108 14.85 -6.20 2.47
CA VAL A 108 14.29 -6.29 1.12
C VAL A 108 14.99 -5.25 0.24
N VAL A 109 15.89 -5.71 -0.62
CA VAL A 109 16.38 -4.91 -1.76
C VAL A 109 15.17 -4.67 -2.65
N GLN A 110 14.74 -3.41 -2.81
CA GLN A 110 13.80 -3.07 -3.87
C GLN A 110 14.45 -3.47 -5.19
N GLU A 111 13.93 -4.53 -5.83
CA GLU A 111 14.30 -4.84 -7.21
C GLU A 111 13.90 -3.63 -8.05
N THR A 112 14.88 -2.80 -8.39
CA THR A 112 14.70 -1.80 -9.44
C THR A 112 14.38 -2.61 -10.69
N GLN A 113 13.15 -2.48 -11.22
CA GLN A 113 12.85 -2.97 -12.55
C GLN A 113 13.69 -2.16 -13.53
N GLU A 114 14.90 -2.63 -13.78
CA GLU A 114 15.73 -2.16 -14.87
C GLU A 114 14.99 -2.56 -16.14
N LYS A 115 14.23 -1.60 -16.67
CA LYS A 115 13.56 -1.72 -17.96
C LYS A 115 14.68 -1.89 -19.01
N ASN A 116 15.02 -3.14 -19.30
CA ASN A 116 15.81 -3.52 -20.44
C ASN A 116 15.08 -3.06 -21.70
N LYS A 117 15.37 -1.82 -22.13
CA LYS A 117 15.10 -1.38 -23.49
C LYS A 117 16.12 -2.08 -24.37
N THR A 118 15.74 -3.22 -24.93
CA THR A 118 16.43 -3.82 -26.07
C THR A 118 16.43 -2.78 -27.19
N CYS A 119 17.61 -2.26 -27.56
CA CYS A 119 17.76 -1.56 -28.84
C CYS A 119 17.61 -2.60 -29.96
N GLY A 120 16.76 -2.28 -30.94
CA GLY A 120 16.62 -3.02 -32.19
C GLY A 120 17.71 -2.69 -33.19
#